data_AF-A0A837S7U4-F1
#
_entry.id   AF-A0A837S7U4-F1
#
_cell.length_a   1.000
_cell.length_b   1.000
_cell.length_c   1.000
_cell.angle_alpha   90.00
_cell.angle_beta   90.00
_cell.angle_gamma   90.00
#
_symmetry.space_group_name_H-M   'P 1'
#
loop_
_entity.id
_entity.type
_entity.pdbx_description
1 polymer ?
#
loop_
_entity_poly.entity_id
_entity_poly.type
_entity_poly.pdbx_seq_one_letter_code
_entity_poly.pdbx_strand_id
1 'polypeptide(L)'
;MQKGYKGYVSIVLHSHMPFIRHPEIADSLEERWLFEAMSECYIPLIQVYDGLIRDNINFKITMSITPPLMCMLQDKYLNERYIEYLDKSIELTEKELVRTKEDKELNELAKFYNDRFNNLLKTYKEYDCNLMNAFKKFDKLGYLEVITCSATHALLPLISINPEAVKAQLATGVQSYIDTMGHSPKGIWLPECAYTYSLDAILKEVDIKYFIAESKALLYADPKPLYGTAAPIATPNGICAFGRDMDSSYQVWSDFIGYPGDENYREFYRDIGFELPMEYIKPYINPMGIRLDTGIKYYRITGKTENKQYYNRKRAIEKTKEHAAHFARCRQDQISGLSEHMEVPPMITCPYDTELFGHWWFEGPDFIDAFIRESSKDGYCYGFTTPSEYLINNSKVQCCSPNPSSWGKIVIIQYG
;
A
#
# COMPACT_ATOMS: atom_id res chain seq x y z
N MET A 1 -9.89 -30.51 -1.56
CA MET A 1 -11.25 -29.94 -1.50
C MET A 1 -11.08 -28.45 -1.28
N GLN A 2 -11.57 -27.59 -2.17
CA GLN A 2 -11.56 -26.14 -1.93
C GLN A 2 -12.40 -25.88 -0.68
N LYS A 3 -11.81 -25.20 0.30
CA LYS A 3 -12.49 -24.75 1.52
C LYS A 3 -13.68 -23.89 1.03
N GLY A 4 -14.90 -24.30 1.36
CA GLY A 4 -16.11 -23.55 0.97
C GLY A 4 -16.20 -22.29 1.80
N TYR A 5 -15.59 -21.21 1.32
CA TYR A 5 -15.62 -19.92 2.00
C TYR A 5 -17.00 -19.28 1.88
N LYS A 6 -17.48 -18.66 2.97
CA LYS A 6 -18.72 -17.89 3.02
C LYS A 6 -18.59 -16.51 2.36
N GLY A 7 -17.37 -16.03 2.15
CA GLY A 7 -17.08 -14.72 1.56
C GLY A 7 -15.58 -14.50 1.42
N TYR A 8 -15.19 -13.27 1.09
CA TYR A 8 -13.81 -12.93 0.76
C TYR A 8 -13.35 -11.61 1.38
N VAL A 9 -12.04 -11.53 1.66
CA VAL A 9 -11.34 -10.27 1.95
C VAL A 9 -10.42 -9.94 0.79
N SER A 10 -10.48 -8.69 0.31
CA SER A 10 -9.63 -8.16 -0.76
C SER A 10 -8.83 -6.96 -0.22
N ILE A 11 -7.55 -7.18 0.08
CA ILE A 11 -6.62 -6.10 0.42
C ILE A 11 -6.22 -5.40 -0.88
N VAL A 12 -6.36 -4.08 -0.93
CA VAL A 12 -5.92 -3.25 -2.07
C VAL A 12 -4.91 -2.21 -1.60
N LEU A 13 -3.70 -2.24 -2.14
CA LEU A 13 -2.62 -1.31 -1.79
C LEU A 13 -2.42 -0.30 -2.92
N HIS A 14 -2.57 0.99 -2.63
CA HIS A 14 -2.34 2.06 -3.59
C HIS A 14 -0.91 2.56 -3.49
N SER A 15 -0.05 2.28 -4.48
CA SER A 15 1.36 2.71 -4.50
C SER A 15 1.55 3.83 -5.51
N HIS A 16 1.77 5.03 -5.01
CA HIS A 16 1.94 6.22 -5.83
C HIS A 16 3.05 7.12 -5.29
N MET A 17 3.85 7.62 -6.23
CA MET A 17 4.78 8.71 -6.02
C MET A 17 4.70 9.61 -7.27
N PRO A 18 4.70 10.94 -7.13
CA PRO A 18 4.84 11.82 -8.28
C PRO A 18 6.16 11.54 -9.01
N PHE A 19 6.24 11.89 -10.30
CA PHE A 19 7.47 11.65 -11.05
C PHE A 19 8.60 12.55 -10.53
N ILE A 20 9.59 11.95 -9.88
CA ILE A 20 10.74 12.62 -9.28
C ILE A 20 12.02 12.02 -9.88
N ARG A 21 12.76 12.84 -10.61
CA ARG A 21 14.03 12.45 -11.24
C ARG A 21 14.84 13.69 -11.60
N HIS A 22 15.93 13.92 -10.89
CA HIS A 22 16.73 15.15 -10.97
C HIS A 22 18.21 14.84 -11.29
N PRO A 23 18.54 14.38 -12.50
CA PRO A 23 19.92 14.10 -12.90
C PRO A 23 20.87 15.31 -12.80
N GLU A 24 20.31 16.53 -12.79
CA GLU A 24 21.02 17.78 -12.62
C GLU A 24 21.38 18.11 -11.16
N ILE A 25 20.81 17.41 -10.18
CA ILE A 25 21.01 17.65 -8.74
C ILE A 25 21.75 16.47 -8.11
N ALA A 26 22.93 16.72 -7.53
CA ALA A 26 23.75 15.66 -6.96
C ALA A 26 23.10 14.96 -5.74
N ASP A 27 22.36 15.67 -4.90
CA ASP A 27 21.59 15.11 -3.77
C ASP A 27 20.21 15.79 -3.69
N SER A 28 19.29 15.34 -4.55
CA SER A 28 17.89 15.81 -4.53
C SER A 28 17.19 15.31 -3.28
N LEU A 29 16.53 16.22 -2.57
CA LEU A 29 15.74 15.91 -1.38
C LEU A 29 14.52 15.07 -1.72
N GLU A 30 13.92 15.35 -2.87
CA GLU A 30 12.70 14.74 -3.36
C GLU A 30 12.94 13.27 -3.74
N GLU A 31 14.09 12.95 -4.34
CA GLU A 31 14.45 11.56 -4.68
C GLU A 31 14.56 10.67 -3.43
N ARG A 32 14.87 11.24 -2.27
CA ARG A 32 14.91 10.49 -1.01
C ARG A 32 13.55 9.92 -0.63
N TRP A 33 12.44 10.57 -1.00
CA TRP A 33 11.09 10.02 -0.73
C TRP A 33 10.90 8.67 -1.42
N LEU A 34 11.42 8.50 -2.63
CA LEU A 34 11.40 7.21 -3.32
C LEU A 34 12.27 6.19 -2.59
N PHE A 35 13.47 6.56 -2.16
CA PHE A 35 14.41 5.66 -1.48
C PHE A 35 13.89 5.22 -0.10
N GLU A 36 13.22 6.11 0.62
CA GLU A 36 12.54 5.82 1.88
C GLU A 36 11.37 4.85 1.63
N ALA A 37 10.50 5.13 0.66
CA ALA A 37 9.40 4.23 0.31
C ALA A 37 9.89 2.84 -0.13
N MET A 38 10.98 2.76 -0.90
CA MET A 38 11.60 1.49 -1.28
C MET A 38 12.11 0.70 -0.06
N SER A 39 12.80 1.38 0.86
CA SER A 39 13.46 0.76 2.04
C SER A 39 12.50 0.41 3.17
N GLU A 40 11.48 1.25 3.38
CA GLU A 40 10.55 1.12 4.49
C GLU A 40 9.30 0.34 4.10
N CYS A 41 8.89 0.38 2.83
CA CYS A 41 7.62 -0.20 2.39
C CYS A 41 7.80 -1.29 1.32
N TYR A 42 8.29 -0.96 0.12
CA TYR A 42 8.20 -1.88 -1.03
C TYR A 42 9.07 -3.13 -0.87
N ILE A 43 10.34 -2.99 -0.50
CA ILE A 43 11.23 -4.16 -0.27
C ILE A 43 10.74 -5.01 0.92
N PRO A 44 10.36 -4.42 2.07
CA PRO A 44 9.74 -5.20 3.16
C PRO A 44 8.49 -5.98 2.73
N LEU A 45 7.60 -5.40 1.92
CA LEU A 45 6.44 -6.12 1.38
C LEU A 45 6.86 -7.27 0.45
N ILE A 46 7.87 -7.06 -0.40
CA ILE A 46 8.45 -8.13 -1.23
C ILE A 46 8.98 -9.27 -0.35
N GLN A 47 9.69 -8.96 0.73
CA GLN A 47 10.19 -9.96 1.69
C GLN A 47 9.05 -10.75 2.36
N VAL A 48 7.95 -10.06 2.71
CA VAL A 48 6.74 -10.71 3.25
C VAL A 48 6.14 -11.66 2.21
N TYR A 49 5.96 -11.23 0.97
CA TYR A 49 5.38 -12.07 -0.08
C TYR A 49 6.24 -13.30 -0.38
N ASP A 50 7.56 -13.13 -0.49
CA ASP A 50 8.49 -14.27 -0.63
C ASP A 50 8.42 -15.22 0.57
N GLY A 51 8.31 -14.68 1.79
CA GLY A 51 8.13 -15.47 3.01
C GLY A 51 6.85 -16.29 3.01
N LEU A 52 5.71 -15.69 2.64
CA LEU A 52 4.42 -16.36 2.54
C LEU A 52 4.42 -17.45 1.46
N ILE A 53 5.04 -17.18 0.30
CA ILE A 53 5.18 -18.17 -0.78
C ILE A 53 6.06 -19.34 -0.33
N ARG A 54 7.21 -19.06 0.29
CA ARG A 54 8.13 -20.10 0.80
C ARG A 54 7.43 -21.01 1.82
N ASP A 55 6.55 -20.45 2.63
CA ASP A 55 5.80 -21.18 3.64
C ASP A 55 4.52 -21.84 3.09
N ASN A 56 4.32 -21.81 1.76
CA ASN A 56 3.17 -22.37 1.04
C ASN A 56 1.81 -21.81 1.50
N ILE A 57 1.78 -20.52 1.87
CA ILE A 57 0.55 -19.83 2.26
C ILE A 57 -0.11 -19.26 1.01
N ASN A 58 -1.36 -19.65 0.76
CA ASN A 58 -2.13 -19.12 -0.35
C ASN A 58 -2.76 -17.77 0.04
N PHE A 59 -2.28 -16.68 -0.54
CA PHE A 59 -2.78 -15.33 -0.32
C PHE A 59 -3.07 -14.63 -1.64
N LYS A 60 -3.87 -13.57 -1.57
CA LYS A 60 -4.21 -12.71 -2.71
C LYS A 60 -4.19 -11.26 -2.25
N ILE A 61 -3.43 -10.42 -2.94
CA ILE A 61 -3.39 -8.98 -2.73
C ILE A 61 -3.59 -8.31 -4.08
N THR A 62 -4.26 -7.16 -4.09
CA THR A 62 -4.27 -6.25 -5.24
C THR A 62 -3.38 -5.07 -4.92
N MET A 63 -2.55 -4.63 -5.87
CA MET A 63 -1.73 -3.45 -5.70
C MET A 63 -1.81 -2.59 -6.95
N SER A 64 -2.18 -1.32 -6.81
CA SER A 64 -2.00 -0.38 -7.92
C SER A 64 -0.59 0.16 -7.85
N ILE A 65 0.17 0.06 -8.95
CA ILE A 65 1.46 0.72 -9.08
C ILE A 65 1.29 1.75 -10.17
N THR A 66 1.32 3.03 -9.80
CA THR A 66 1.03 4.10 -10.76
C THR A 66 2.09 4.18 -11.86
N PRO A 67 1.74 4.60 -13.09
CA PRO A 67 2.70 4.71 -14.19
C PRO A 67 3.98 5.51 -13.85
N PRO A 68 3.92 6.67 -13.16
CA PRO A 68 5.13 7.39 -12.76
C PRO A 68 6.04 6.56 -11.84
N LEU A 69 5.45 5.84 -10.89
CA LEU A 69 6.18 4.97 -9.98
C LEU A 69 6.79 3.76 -10.72
N MET A 70 6.04 3.12 -11.62
CA MET A 70 6.57 2.04 -12.48
C MET A 70 7.80 2.49 -13.27
N CYS A 71 7.77 3.71 -13.82
CA CYS A 71 8.91 4.29 -14.53
C CYS A 71 10.11 4.47 -13.59
N MET A 72 9.90 5.06 -12.41
CA MET A 72 10.99 5.33 -11.46
C MET A 72 11.63 4.06 -10.89
N LEU A 73 10.83 3.03 -10.56
CA LEU A 73 11.33 1.75 -10.02
C LEU A 73 12.16 0.94 -11.02
N GLN A 74 12.08 1.27 -12.32
CA GLN A 74 12.85 0.65 -13.40
C GLN A 74 13.95 1.56 -13.95
N ASP A 75 14.01 2.82 -13.53
CA ASP A 75 14.97 3.78 -14.04
C ASP A 75 16.37 3.48 -13.51
N LYS A 76 17.30 3.27 -14.44
CA LYS A 76 18.69 2.90 -14.12
C LYS A 76 19.37 3.95 -13.22
N TYR A 77 19.13 5.23 -13.47
CA TYR A 77 19.77 6.32 -12.73
C TYR A 77 19.28 6.35 -11.27
N LEU A 78 17.97 6.25 -11.05
CA LEU A 78 17.40 6.17 -9.70
C LEU A 78 17.84 4.89 -8.96
N ASN A 79 17.91 3.76 -9.66
CA ASN A 79 18.36 2.50 -9.08
C ASN A 79 19.84 2.54 -8.66
N GLU A 80 20.73 3.18 -9.43
CA GLU A 80 22.12 3.40 -9.05
C GLU A 80 22.23 4.27 -7.78
N ARG A 81 21.47 5.36 -7.70
CA ARG A 81 21.45 6.25 -6.53
C ARG A 81 20.85 5.60 -5.29
N TYR A 82 19.88 4.72 -5.47
CA TYR A 82 19.31 3.97 -4.35
C TYR A 82 20.34 3.00 -3.73
N ILE A 83 21.24 2.42 -4.53
CA ILE A 83 22.36 1.62 -4.01
C ILE A 83 23.28 2.50 -3.16
N GLU A 84 23.65 3.68 -3.64
CA GLU A 84 24.46 4.64 -2.87
C GLU A 84 23.79 5.05 -1.55
N TYR A 85 22.46 5.25 -1.58
CA TYR A 85 21.66 5.52 -0.39
C TYR A 85 21.75 4.37 0.62
N LEU A 86 21.58 3.11 0.17
CA LEU A 86 21.68 1.94 1.05
C LEU A 86 23.09 1.76 1.62
N ASP A 87 24.13 1.95 0.80
CA ASP A 87 25.52 1.83 1.24
C ASP A 87 25.83 2.87 2.34
N LYS A 88 25.36 4.11 2.19
CA LYS A 88 25.49 5.15 3.23
C LYS A 88 24.73 4.80 4.50
N SER A 89 23.52 4.25 4.39
CA SER A 89 22.73 3.81 5.55
C SER A 89 23.40 2.66 6.28
N ILE A 90 23.99 1.70 5.56
CA ILE A 90 24.77 0.60 6.14
C ILE A 90 25.99 1.17 6.88
N GLU A 91 26.78 2.05 6.24
CA GLU A 91 27.93 2.70 6.89
C GLU A 91 27.52 3.43 8.19
N LEU A 92 26.41 4.18 8.17
CA LEU A 92 25.90 4.87 9.35
C LEU A 92 25.53 3.89 10.46
N THR A 93 24.83 2.79 10.13
CA THR A 93 24.50 1.79 11.16
C THR A 93 25.73 1.10 11.73
N GLU A 94 26.79 0.88 10.96
CA GLU A 94 28.06 0.34 11.47
C GLU A 94 28.72 1.30 12.47
N LYS A 95 28.66 2.61 12.21
CA LYS A 95 29.12 3.63 13.17
C LYS A 95 28.24 3.67 14.42
N GLU A 96 26.94 3.48 14.26
CA GLU A 96 26.00 3.40 15.39
C GLU A 96 26.29 2.19 16.28
N LEU A 97 26.68 1.04 15.73
CA LEU A 97 27.09 -0.14 16.52
C LEU A 97 28.25 0.16 17.47
N VAL A 98 29.21 0.98 17.03
CA VAL A 98 30.34 1.40 17.85
C VAL A 98 29.91 2.46 18.87
N ARG A 99 29.17 3.48 18.44
CA ARG A 99 28.73 4.60 19.30
C ARG A 99 27.85 4.12 20.46
N THR A 100 26.98 3.15 20.20
CA THR A 100 25.98 2.66 21.16
C THR A 100 26.49 1.53 22.04
N LYS A 101 27.73 1.05 21.87
CA LYS A 101 28.28 -0.16 22.50
C LYS A 101 28.08 -0.23 24.03
N GLU A 102 28.15 0.91 24.72
CA GLU A 102 28.04 0.98 26.18
C GLU A 102 26.58 1.01 26.68
N ASP A 103 25.60 1.28 25.80
CA ASP A 103 24.16 1.18 26.08
C ASP A 103 23.61 -0.09 25.42
N LYS A 104 23.41 -1.13 26.23
CA LYS A 104 22.99 -2.44 25.72
C LYS A 104 21.67 -2.39 24.95
N GLU A 105 20.67 -1.65 25.44
CA GLU A 105 19.34 -1.61 24.82
C GLU A 105 19.40 -0.87 23.48
N LEU A 106 20.11 0.26 23.44
CA LEU A 106 20.31 1.03 22.22
C LEU A 106 21.19 0.27 21.21
N ASN A 107 22.20 -0.48 21.67
CA ASN A 107 23.05 -1.29 20.81
C ASN A 107 22.30 -2.46 20.15
N GLU A 108 21.35 -3.07 20.85
CA GLU A 108 20.46 -4.09 20.26
C GLU A 108 19.62 -3.50 19.12
N LEU A 109 19.17 -2.25 19.24
CA LEU A 109 18.48 -1.54 18.17
C LEU A 109 19.41 -1.18 17.00
N ALA A 110 20.63 -0.73 17.27
CA ALA A 110 21.62 -0.46 16.23
C ALA A 110 21.94 -1.73 15.41
N LYS A 111 22.05 -2.90 16.08
CA LYS A 111 22.19 -4.21 15.42
C LYS A 111 21.00 -4.53 14.54
N PHE A 112 19.78 -4.34 15.05
CA PHE A 112 18.57 -4.54 14.27
C PHE A 112 18.56 -3.71 12.98
N TYR A 113 18.92 -2.42 13.04
CA TYR A 113 18.98 -1.58 11.85
C TYR A 113 20.09 -1.99 10.88
N ASN A 114 21.28 -2.34 11.38
CA ASN A 114 22.36 -2.82 10.54
C ASN A 114 21.96 -4.11 9.79
N ASP A 115 21.40 -5.09 10.50
CA ASP A 115 20.87 -6.32 9.90
C ASP A 115 19.77 -6.00 8.87
N ARG A 116 18.88 -5.06 9.19
CA ARG A 116 17.80 -4.64 8.30
C ARG A 116 18.35 -4.07 6.99
N PHE A 117 19.22 -3.05 7.02
CA PHE A 117 19.73 -2.44 5.78
C PHE A 117 20.54 -3.42 4.93
N ASN A 118 21.33 -4.30 5.56
CA ASN A 118 22.01 -5.39 4.85
C ASN A 118 21.01 -6.34 4.16
N ASN A 119 19.93 -6.71 4.84
CA ASN A 119 18.87 -7.55 4.26
C ASN A 119 18.10 -6.84 3.13
N LEU A 120 17.86 -5.53 3.25
CA LEU A 120 17.25 -4.73 2.18
C LEU A 120 18.14 -4.75 0.93
N LEU A 121 19.44 -4.46 1.06
CA LEU A 121 20.39 -4.50 -0.05
C LEU A 121 20.49 -5.89 -0.68
N LYS A 122 20.50 -6.94 0.15
CA LYS A 122 20.48 -8.33 -0.33
C LYS A 122 19.24 -8.61 -1.18
N THR A 123 18.05 -8.28 -0.66
CA THR A 123 16.78 -8.51 -1.38
C THR A 123 16.74 -7.70 -2.67
N TYR A 124 17.19 -6.46 -2.64
CA TYR A 124 17.21 -5.61 -3.82
C TYR A 124 18.10 -6.19 -4.93
N LYS A 125 19.27 -6.74 -4.56
CA LYS A 125 20.17 -7.45 -5.47
C LYS A 125 19.59 -8.76 -6.00
N GLU A 126 18.82 -9.50 -5.19
CA GLU A 126 18.12 -10.72 -5.61
C GLU A 126 17.06 -10.45 -6.71
N TYR A 127 16.57 -9.22 -6.80
CA TYR A 127 15.68 -8.74 -7.85
C TYR A 127 16.38 -7.86 -8.90
N ASP A 128 17.69 -8.08 -9.11
CA ASP A 128 18.52 -7.40 -10.11
C ASP A 128 18.50 -5.87 -9.99
N CYS A 129 18.38 -5.36 -8.76
CA CYS A 129 18.26 -3.93 -8.47
C CYS A 129 17.09 -3.27 -9.23
N ASN A 130 15.99 -4.01 -9.46
CA ASN A 130 14.79 -3.52 -10.11
C ASN A 130 13.55 -4.13 -9.46
N LEU A 131 12.83 -3.34 -8.65
CA LEU A 131 11.70 -3.84 -7.87
C LEU A 131 10.53 -4.30 -8.73
N MET A 132 10.39 -3.80 -9.97
CA MET A 132 9.34 -4.28 -10.86
C MET A 132 9.54 -5.74 -11.26
N ASN A 133 10.75 -6.29 -11.17
CA ASN A 133 10.97 -7.73 -11.37
C ASN A 133 10.24 -8.56 -10.30
N ALA A 134 10.22 -8.09 -9.04
CA ALA A 134 9.49 -8.75 -7.96
C ALA A 134 7.98 -8.71 -8.18
N PHE A 135 7.44 -7.52 -8.48
CA PHE A 135 5.99 -7.39 -8.70
C PHE A 135 5.50 -8.18 -9.91
N LYS A 136 6.25 -8.20 -11.02
CA LYS A 136 5.96 -9.06 -12.19
C LYS A 136 6.00 -10.54 -11.84
N LYS A 137 6.95 -10.98 -11.00
CA LYS A 137 7.00 -12.37 -10.51
C LYS A 137 5.74 -12.72 -9.74
N PHE A 138 5.34 -11.91 -8.75
CA PHE A 138 4.16 -12.20 -7.92
C PHE A 138 2.85 -12.14 -8.71
N ASP A 139 2.76 -11.24 -9.69
CA ASP A 139 1.64 -11.15 -10.62
C ASP A 139 1.53 -12.42 -11.48
N LYS A 140 2.63 -12.84 -12.10
CA LYS A 140 2.69 -14.07 -12.90
C LYS A 140 2.36 -15.33 -12.09
N LEU A 141 2.74 -15.37 -10.81
CA LEU A 141 2.41 -16.47 -9.91
C LEU A 141 0.95 -16.42 -9.41
N GLY A 142 0.26 -15.29 -9.61
CA GLY A 142 -1.15 -15.10 -9.23
C GLY A 142 -1.37 -14.80 -7.75
N TYR A 143 -0.33 -14.42 -7.00
CA TYR A 143 -0.45 -13.97 -5.60
C TYR A 143 -0.75 -12.47 -5.48
N LEU A 144 -0.29 -11.70 -6.47
CA LEU A 144 -0.54 -10.27 -6.59
C LEU A 144 -1.38 -10.02 -7.85
N GLU A 145 -2.38 -9.15 -7.80
CA GLU A 145 -2.96 -8.53 -9.00
C GLU A 145 -2.45 -7.09 -9.06
N VAL A 146 -1.58 -6.79 -10.03
CA VAL A 146 -1.15 -5.40 -10.25
C VAL A 146 -2.20 -4.70 -11.10
N ILE A 147 -2.72 -3.54 -10.65
CA ILE A 147 -3.63 -2.70 -11.43
C ILE A 147 -2.97 -1.38 -11.83
N THR A 148 -3.49 -0.77 -12.91
CA THR A 148 -2.96 0.50 -13.41
C THR A 148 -3.60 1.71 -12.73
N CYS A 149 -3.20 2.91 -13.15
CA CYS A 149 -3.78 4.20 -12.82
C CYS A 149 -3.75 5.09 -14.07
N SER A 150 -4.29 6.31 -13.99
CA SER A 150 -4.03 7.34 -15.00
C SER A 150 -2.52 7.65 -15.08
N ALA A 151 -2.06 8.11 -16.25
CA ALA A 151 -0.65 8.33 -16.56
C ALA A 151 0.13 9.16 -15.53
N THR A 152 -0.47 10.20 -14.95
CA THR A 152 0.22 11.09 -14.01
C THR A 152 -0.55 11.32 -12.72
N HIS A 153 -1.47 10.40 -12.37
CA HIS A 153 -2.37 10.53 -11.22
C HIS A 153 -3.21 11.83 -11.25
N ALA A 154 -3.60 12.29 -12.44
CA ALA A 154 -4.41 13.51 -12.55
C ALA A 154 -5.83 13.28 -12.00
N LEU A 155 -6.36 14.24 -11.23
CA LEU A 155 -7.75 14.23 -10.79
C LEU A 155 -8.71 14.32 -11.99
N LEU A 156 -9.07 13.17 -12.55
CA LEU A 156 -9.78 13.04 -13.83
C LEU A 156 -11.08 13.86 -13.90
N PRO A 157 -11.93 13.90 -12.84
CA PRO A 157 -13.11 14.76 -12.85
C PRO A 157 -12.83 16.24 -13.09
N LEU A 158 -11.71 16.77 -12.60
CA LEU A 158 -11.37 18.20 -12.73
C LEU A 158 -10.93 18.57 -14.14
N ILE A 159 -10.38 17.61 -14.89
CA ILE A 159 -9.96 17.81 -16.29
C ILE A 159 -11.02 17.32 -17.30
N SER A 160 -12.17 16.83 -16.82
CA SER A 160 -13.23 16.24 -17.65
C SER A 160 -13.92 17.23 -18.59
N ILE A 161 -13.69 18.55 -18.40
CA ILE A 161 -14.08 19.58 -19.37
C ILE A 161 -13.46 19.33 -20.76
N ASN A 162 -12.31 18.65 -20.81
CA ASN A 162 -11.69 18.16 -22.03
C ASN A 162 -11.63 16.61 -22.01
N PRO A 163 -12.61 15.92 -22.62
CA PRO A 163 -12.64 14.45 -22.66
C PRO A 163 -11.39 13.83 -23.27
N GLU A 164 -10.76 14.49 -24.24
CA GLU A 164 -9.51 14.00 -24.85
C GLU A 164 -8.34 14.02 -23.86
N ALA A 165 -8.32 14.96 -22.91
CA ALA A 165 -7.31 14.98 -21.85
C ALA A 165 -7.47 13.80 -20.89
N VAL A 166 -8.72 13.47 -20.52
CA VAL A 166 -9.03 12.28 -19.70
C VAL A 166 -8.66 11.00 -20.45
N LYS A 167 -9.02 10.92 -21.73
CA LYS A 167 -8.68 9.77 -22.59
C LYS A 167 -7.18 9.60 -22.72
N ALA A 168 -6.42 10.68 -22.94
CA ALA A 168 -4.96 10.63 -23.01
C ALA A 168 -4.36 10.12 -21.70
N GLN A 169 -4.86 10.58 -20.54
CA GLN A 169 -4.42 10.11 -19.21
C GLN A 169 -4.68 8.61 -19.02
N LEU A 170 -5.87 8.12 -19.36
CA LEU A 170 -6.24 6.71 -19.20
C LEU A 170 -5.51 5.81 -20.20
N ALA A 171 -5.51 6.16 -21.48
CA ALA A 171 -4.86 5.37 -22.53
C ALA A 171 -3.34 5.28 -22.33
N THR A 172 -2.69 6.39 -21.96
CA THR A 172 -1.24 6.40 -21.66
C THR A 172 -0.93 5.58 -20.41
N GLY A 173 -1.77 5.64 -19.37
CA GLY A 173 -1.60 4.82 -18.16
C GLY A 173 -1.75 3.32 -18.44
N VAL A 174 -2.72 2.93 -19.27
CA VAL A 174 -2.91 1.55 -19.73
C VAL A 174 -1.73 1.10 -20.59
N GLN A 175 -1.27 1.91 -21.54
CA GLN A 175 -0.13 1.55 -22.39
C GLN A 175 1.16 1.41 -21.57
N SER A 176 1.46 2.34 -20.68
CA SER A 176 2.62 2.28 -19.80
C SER A 176 2.61 1.04 -18.89
N TYR A 177 1.43 0.63 -18.44
CA TYR A 177 1.26 -0.63 -17.72
C TYR A 177 1.58 -1.82 -18.62
N ILE A 178 1.02 -1.88 -19.84
CA ILE A 178 1.24 -3.00 -20.78
C ILE A 178 2.74 -3.14 -21.11
N ASP A 179 3.41 -2.02 -21.40
CA ASP A 179 4.84 -2.00 -21.71
C ASP A 179 5.69 -2.52 -20.54
N THR A 180 5.23 -2.28 -19.31
CA THR A 180 5.90 -2.73 -18.09
C THR A 180 5.56 -4.19 -17.75
N MET A 181 4.28 -4.53 -17.62
CA MET A 181 3.78 -5.79 -17.07
C MET A 181 3.67 -6.89 -18.13
N GLY A 182 3.56 -6.54 -19.42
CA GLY A 182 3.48 -7.48 -20.54
C GLY A 182 2.08 -8.02 -20.83
N HIS A 183 1.04 -7.52 -20.16
CA HIS A 183 -0.36 -7.83 -20.44
C HIS A 183 -1.26 -6.63 -20.11
N SER A 184 -2.53 -6.67 -20.54
CA SER A 184 -3.50 -5.61 -20.23
C SER A 184 -3.91 -5.62 -18.75
N PRO A 185 -4.09 -4.44 -18.13
CA PRO A 185 -4.63 -4.33 -16.78
C PRO A 185 -6.13 -4.64 -16.78
N LYS A 186 -6.60 -5.42 -15.81
CA LYS A 186 -8.04 -5.69 -15.64
C LYS A 186 -8.73 -4.61 -14.80
N GLY A 187 -8.02 -4.09 -13.80
CA GLY A 187 -8.50 -3.04 -12.91
C GLY A 187 -7.75 -1.73 -13.07
N ILE A 188 -8.34 -0.68 -12.52
CA ILE A 188 -7.70 0.62 -12.37
C ILE A 188 -7.93 1.20 -10.97
N TRP A 189 -6.90 1.84 -10.42
CA TRP A 189 -7.07 2.81 -9.37
C TRP A 189 -7.32 4.19 -9.99
N LEU A 190 -8.52 4.74 -9.84
CA LEU A 190 -8.78 6.12 -10.22
C LEU A 190 -8.08 7.05 -9.23
N PRO A 191 -7.35 8.09 -9.67
CA PRO A 191 -6.71 9.05 -8.77
C PRO A 191 -7.70 9.57 -7.73
N GLU A 192 -7.35 9.43 -6.45
CA GLU A 192 -8.21 9.76 -5.30
C GLU A 192 -9.58 9.05 -5.24
N CYS A 193 -9.70 7.86 -5.85
CA CYS A 193 -10.98 7.21 -6.14
C CYS A 193 -12.00 8.17 -6.80
N ALA A 194 -11.51 9.19 -7.51
CA ALA A 194 -12.32 10.29 -8.02
C ALA A 194 -13.08 9.85 -9.28
N TYR A 195 -14.37 9.58 -9.12
CA TYR A 195 -15.26 9.11 -10.16
C TYR A 195 -16.34 10.14 -10.51
N THR A 196 -16.68 10.21 -11.80
CA THR A 196 -17.85 10.91 -12.35
C THR A 196 -18.44 10.06 -13.47
N TYR A 197 -19.73 10.27 -13.79
CA TYR A 197 -20.41 9.53 -14.86
C TYR A 197 -19.71 9.62 -16.22
N SER A 198 -19.02 10.74 -16.50
CA SER A 198 -18.27 10.95 -17.73
C SER A 198 -17.11 9.97 -17.94
N LEU A 199 -16.64 9.30 -16.89
CA LEU A 199 -15.54 8.35 -17.00
C LEU A 199 -15.99 6.98 -17.51
N ASP A 200 -17.27 6.62 -17.38
CA ASP A 200 -17.76 5.26 -17.65
C ASP A 200 -17.47 4.80 -19.08
N ALA A 201 -17.83 5.60 -20.08
CA ALA A 201 -17.57 5.29 -21.48
C ALA A 201 -16.07 5.22 -21.80
N ILE A 202 -15.27 6.11 -21.22
CA ILE A 202 -13.82 6.16 -21.50
C ILE A 202 -13.12 4.95 -20.88
N LEU A 203 -13.51 4.54 -19.66
CA LEU A 203 -13.00 3.33 -19.01
C LEU A 203 -13.32 2.07 -19.83
N LYS A 204 -14.50 2.03 -20.44
CA LYS A 204 -14.87 0.97 -21.38
C LYS A 204 -13.99 0.95 -22.63
N GLU A 205 -13.72 2.12 -23.22
CA GLU A 205 -12.87 2.25 -24.41
C GLU A 205 -11.44 1.75 -24.18
N VAL A 206 -10.87 1.95 -22.98
CA VAL A 206 -9.53 1.46 -22.62
C VAL A 206 -9.51 0.05 -22.01
N ASP A 207 -10.61 -0.69 -22.16
CA ASP A 207 -10.82 -2.08 -21.74
C ASP A 207 -10.65 -2.39 -20.24
N ILE A 208 -10.85 -1.40 -19.37
CA ILE A 208 -10.88 -1.62 -17.92
C ILE A 208 -12.15 -2.40 -17.52
N LYS A 209 -12.02 -3.34 -16.58
CA LYS A 209 -13.13 -4.17 -16.09
C LYS A 209 -13.65 -3.69 -14.75
N TYR A 210 -12.81 -3.12 -13.91
CA TYR A 210 -13.23 -2.59 -12.63
C TYR A 210 -12.37 -1.42 -12.11
N PHE A 211 -12.92 -0.69 -11.14
CA PHE A 211 -12.19 0.28 -10.34
C PHE A 211 -12.55 0.18 -8.86
N ILE A 212 -11.68 0.72 -8.01
CA ILE A 212 -11.94 0.89 -6.58
C ILE A 212 -12.60 2.26 -6.36
N ALA A 213 -13.66 2.28 -5.55
CA ALA A 213 -14.47 3.44 -5.29
C ALA A 213 -14.59 3.72 -3.79
N GLU A 214 -14.82 4.98 -3.42
CA GLU A 214 -15.21 5.35 -2.06
C GLU A 214 -16.60 4.75 -1.72
N SER A 215 -16.85 4.44 -0.44
CA SER A 215 -18.06 3.76 0.02
C SER A 215 -19.33 4.51 -0.40
N LYS A 216 -19.30 5.85 -0.34
CA LYS A 216 -20.42 6.71 -0.73
C LYS A 216 -20.79 6.58 -2.22
N ALA A 217 -19.85 6.18 -3.09
CA ALA A 217 -20.14 5.96 -4.50
C ALA A 217 -21.16 4.85 -4.69
N LEU A 218 -21.05 3.78 -3.89
CA LEU A 218 -21.96 2.64 -3.92
C LEU A 218 -23.21 2.93 -3.09
N LEU A 219 -23.07 3.41 -1.85
CA LEU A 219 -24.21 3.60 -0.94
C LEU A 219 -25.28 4.57 -1.49
N TYR A 220 -24.87 5.53 -2.33
CA TYR A 220 -25.75 6.49 -2.99
C TYR A 220 -25.89 6.26 -4.51
N ALA A 221 -25.51 5.09 -5.01
CA ALA A 221 -25.71 4.74 -6.42
C ALA A 221 -27.19 4.62 -6.79
N ASP A 222 -27.50 4.79 -8.07
CA ASP A 222 -28.85 4.67 -8.62
C ASP A 222 -28.94 3.61 -9.74
N PRO A 223 -29.83 2.61 -9.65
CA PRO A 223 -30.67 2.28 -8.49
C PRO A 223 -29.85 1.89 -7.26
N LYS A 224 -30.46 1.98 -6.08
CA LYS A 224 -29.81 1.64 -4.80
C LYS A 224 -29.25 0.21 -4.83
N PRO A 225 -27.97 -0.02 -4.46
CA PRO A 225 -27.41 -1.37 -4.42
C PRO A 225 -28.03 -2.22 -3.31
N LEU A 226 -28.30 -3.49 -3.63
CA LEU A 226 -28.91 -4.46 -2.72
C LEU A 226 -28.02 -4.78 -1.52
N TYR A 227 -26.70 -4.87 -1.75
CA TYR A 227 -25.72 -5.33 -0.76
C TYR A 227 -24.74 -4.23 -0.31
N GLY A 228 -25.05 -2.97 -0.57
CA GLY A 228 -24.18 -1.85 -0.20
C GLY A 228 -22.77 -2.01 -0.79
N THR A 229 -21.74 -1.96 0.07
CA THR A 229 -20.33 -2.16 -0.31
C THR A 229 -19.86 -3.61 -0.21
N ALA A 230 -20.71 -4.53 0.24
CA ALA A 230 -20.34 -5.94 0.42
C ALA A 230 -20.33 -6.77 -0.88
N ALA A 231 -20.74 -6.17 -2.01
CA ALA A 231 -20.62 -6.74 -3.34
C ALA A 231 -20.35 -5.61 -4.35
N PRO A 232 -19.68 -5.88 -5.48
CA PRO A 232 -19.53 -4.88 -6.52
C PRO A 232 -20.87 -4.49 -7.14
N ILE A 233 -20.90 -3.31 -7.74
CA ILE A 233 -21.92 -2.89 -8.70
C ILE A 233 -21.29 -2.72 -10.08
N ALA A 234 -22.08 -2.79 -11.14
CA ALA A 234 -21.63 -2.56 -12.51
C ALA A 234 -22.27 -1.28 -13.06
N THR A 235 -21.47 -0.40 -13.65
CA THR A 235 -21.97 0.76 -14.40
C THR A 235 -22.79 0.30 -15.63
N PRO A 236 -23.56 1.21 -16.27
CA PRO A 236 -24.27 0.89 -17.50
C PRO A 236 -23.39 0.32 -18.63
N ASN A 237 -22.11 0.71 -18.72
CA ASN A 237 -21.15 0.14 -19.68
C ASN A 237 -20.48 -1.16 -19.20
N GLY A 238 -20.87 -1.68 -18.04
CA GLY A 238 -20.42 -2.95 -17.48
C GLY A 238 -19.08 -2.88 -16.74
N ILE A 239 -18.63 -1.68 -16.33
CA ILE A 239 -17.43 -1.49 -15.52
C ILE A 239 -17.80 -1.70 -14.06
N CYS A 240 -17.12 -2.60 -13.35
CA CYS A 240 -17.44 -2.89 -11.96
C CYS A 240 -16.81 -1.88 -11.00
N ALA A 241 -17.54 -1.44 -9.98
CA ALA A 241 -17.05 -0.60 -8.90
C ALA A 241 -17.06 -1.38 -7.59
N PHE A 242 -15.90 -1.45 -6.94
CA PHE A 242 -15.75 -2.04 -5.61
C PHE A 242 -15.65 -0.94 -4.57
N GLY A 243 -16.64 -0.87 -3.68
CA GLY A 243 -16.68 0.14 -2.63
C GLY A 243 -15.74 -0.22 -1.48
N ARG A 244 -14.98 0.77 -1.03
CA ARG A 244 -14.22 0.75 0.22
C ARG A 244 -15.10 0.28 1.38
N ASP A 245 -14.54 -0.55 2.25
CA ASP A 245 -15.13 -0.89 3.54
C ASP A 245 -14.71 0.13 4.61
N MET A 246 -15.69 0.74 5.28
CA MET A 246 -15.44 1.79 6.27
C MET A 246 -14.92 1.23 7.60
N ASP A 247 -15.36 0.03 7.99
CA ASP A 247 -14.96 -0.58 9.26
C ASP A 247 -13.48 -0.94 9.25
N SER A 248 -13.00 -1.59 8.19
CA SER A 248 -11.58 -1.89 7.96
C SER A 248 -10.72 -0.64 7.85
N SER A 249 -11.28 0.43 7.27
CA SER A 249 -10.59 1.70 7.15
C SER A 249 -10.37 2.35 8.52
N TYR A 250 -11.42 2.43 9.33
CA TYR A 250 -11.37 3.06 10.64
C TYR A 250 -10.38 2.36 11.60
N GLN A 251 -10.28 1.03 11.52
CA GLN A 251 -9.36 0.23 12.32
C GLN A 251 -7.87 0.50 12.04
N VAL A 252 -7.53 0.93 10.82
CA VAL A 252 -6.14 1.15 10.42
C VAL A 252 -5.80 2.64 10.32
N TRP A 253 -6.70 3.47 9.77
CA TRP A 253 -6.47 4.89 9.48
C TRP A 253 -6.87 5.86 10.60
N SER A 254 -7.48 5.40 11.70
CA SER A 254 -7.89 6.34 12.75
C SER A 254 -6.68 6.83 13.57
N ASP A 255 -6.43 8.14 13.55
CA ASP A 255 -5.41 8.79 14.40
C ASP A 255 -5.66 8.63 15.92
N PHE A 256 -6.88 8.25 16.32
CA PHE A 256 -7.28 8.15 17.73
C PHE A 256 -7.38 6.71 18.22
N ILE A 257 -7.79 5.77 17.37
CA ILE A 257 -8.04 4.37 17.77
C ILE A 257 -7.45 3.33 16.82
N GLY A 258 -6.77 3.75 15.76
CA GLY A 258 -6.19 2.86 14.77
C GLY A 258 -4.97 2.14 15.30
N TYR A 259 -4.69 0.95 14.77
CA TYR A 259 -3.53 0.15 15.20
C TYR A 259 -2.20 0.91 15.15
N PRO A 260 -1.88 1.72 14.10
CA PRO A 260 -0.58 2.40 14.01
C PRO A 260 -0.24 3.30 15.20
N GLY A 261 -1.25 3.79 15.94
CA GLY A 261 -1.05 4.66 17.10
C GLY A 261 -0.65 3.94 18.40
N ASP A 262 -0.47 2.62 18.38
CA ASP A 262 -0.13 1.86 19.59
C ASP A 262 1.22 2.27 20.16
N GLU A 263 1.27 2.42 21.49
CA GLU A 263 2.46 2.92 22.18
C GLU A 263 3.71 2.04 21.96
N ASN A 264 3.55 0.76 21.60
CA ASN A 264 4.65 -0.17 21.35
C ASN A 264 5.28 -0.04 19.96
N TYR A 265 4.65 0.67 19.03
CA TYR A 265 5.15 0.85 17.67
C TYR A 265 6.20 1.95 17.55
N ARG A 266 7.03 1.85 16.49
CA ARG A 266 8.12 2.80 16.22
C ARG A 266 7.58 4.22 16.09
N GLU A 267 8.22 5.15 16.78
CA GLU A 267 7.93 6.58 16.66
C GLU A 267 8.47 7.12 15.33
N PHE A 268 7.60 7.68 14.51
CA PHE A 268 7.97 8.19 13.19
C PHE A 268 8.81 9.48 13.29
N TYR A 269 8.52 10.36 14.25
CA TYR A 269 9.11 11.70 14.30
C TYR A 269 10.43 11.80 15.09
N ARG A 270 11.01 10.67 15.51
CA ARG A 270 12.26 10.64 16.30
C ARG A 270 13.35 9.87 15.56
N ASP A 271 14.20 10.61 14.86
CA ASP A 271 15.28 10.08 14.03
C ASP A 271 16.63 10.65 14.45
N ILE A 272 17.69 9.84 14.36
CA ILE A 272 19.05 10.27 14.72
C ILE A 272 19.56 11.43 13.86
N GLY A 273 18.98 11.61 12.66
CA GLY A 273 19.14 12.76 11.78
C GLY A 273 18.87 14.10 12.46
N PHE A 274 17.95 14.12 13.42
CA PHE A 274 17.59 15.30 14.20
C PHE A 274 18.24 15.34 15.58
N GLU A 275 18.54 14.18 16.17
CA GLU A 275 18.99 14.08 17.55
C GLU A 275 20.51 14.12 17.74
N LEU A 276 21.27 13.53 16.81
CA LEU A 276 22.72 13.42 16.96
C LEU A 276 23.45 14.72 16.58
N PRO A 277 24.68 14.95 17.11
CA PRO A 277 25.47 16.12 16.76
C PRO A 277 25.68 16.27 15.25
N MET A 278 25.62 17.51 14.76
CA MET A 278 25.74 17.82 13.32
C MET A 278 27.05 17.26 12.73
N GLU A 279 28.17 17.37 13.44
CA GLU A 279 29.47 16.87 12.99
C GLU A 279 29.48 15.35 12.72
N TYR A 280 28.66 14.59 13.45
CA TYR A 280 28.54 13.14 13.28
C TYR A 280 27.66 12.79 12.08
N ILE A 281 26.51 13.48 11.94
CA ILE A 281 25.48 13.08 10.98
C ILE A 281 25.60 13.74 9.60
N LYS A 282 26.34 14.84 9.50
CA LYS A 282 26.51 15.64 8.27
C LYS A 282 26.78 14.83 6.99
N PRO A 283 27.57 13.74 6.99
CA PRO A 283 27.81 12.94 5.76
C PRO A 283 26.58 12.18 5.24
N TYR A 284 25.54 12.01 6.06
CA TYR A 284 24.37 11.15 5.79
C TYR A 284 23.09 11.96 5.54
N ILE A 285 23.09 13.23 5.91
CA ILE A 285 22.01 14.19 5.62
C ILE A 285 22.37 15.06 4.42
N ASN A 286 21.56 16.06 4.12
CA ASN A 286 21.78 16.94 2.97
C ASN A 286 23.15 17.67 3.05
N PRO A 287 23.89 17.84 1.93
CA PRO A 287 25.21 18.45 1.93
C PRO A 287 25.23 19.92 2.37
N MET A 288 24.10 20.62 2.25
CA MET A 288 23.92 22.00 2.75
C MET A 288 23.75 22.07 4.27
N GLY A 289 23.78 20.93 4.98
CA GLY A 289 23.64 20.86 6.43
C GLY A 289 22.19 20.92 6.93
N ILE A 290 21.22 20.68 6.05
CA ILE A 290 19.81 20.56 6.41
C ILE A 290 19.61 19.18 7.05
N ARG A 291 19.11 19.14 8.29
CA ARG A 291 18.77 17.90 8.99
C ARG A 291 17.58 17.24 8.31
N LEU A 292 17.68 15.93 8.11
CA LEU A 292 16.68 15.08 7.49
C LEU A 292 16.63 13.76 8.24
N ASP A 293 15.57 13.00 8.03
CA ASP A 293 15.50 11.63 8.47
C ASP A 293 16.60 10.77 7.81
N THR A 294 17.12 9.84 8.59
CA THR A 294 18.11 8.85 8.16
C THR A 294 17.47 7.47 8.01
N GLY A 295 16.25 7.28 8.53
CA GLY A 295 15.56 6.00 8.62
C GLY A 295 15.92 5.20 9.87
N ILE A 296 16.86 5.69 10.69
CA ILE A 296 17.26 5.06 11.96
C ILE A 296 16.57 5.78 13.11
N LYS A 297 15.51 5.16 13.62
CA LYS A 297 14.60 5.72 14.63
C LYS A 297 14.55 4.78 15.84
N TYR A 298 15.04 5.22 16.99
CA TYR A 298 15.24 4.34 18.16
C TYR A 298 14.11 4.35 19.19
N TYR A 299 13.08 5.15 18.97
CA TYR A 299 12.02 5.36 19.95
C TYR A 299 10.71 4.71 19.54
N ARG A 300 9.85 4.42 20.51
CA ARG A 300 8.45 4.02 20.32
C ARG A 300 7.50 5.17 20.65
N ILE A 301 6.26 5.08 20.19
CA ILE A 301 5.23 6.10 20.39
C ILE A 301 5.05 6.46 21.87
N THR A 302 5.13 5.50 22.80
CA THR A 302 5.15 5.73 24.28
C THR A 302 3.88 6.38 24.89
N GLY A 303 2.97 6.91 24.06
CA GLY A 303 1.83 7.70 24.47
C GLY A 303 2.07 9.20 24.28
N LYS A 304 1.22 10.02 24.90
CA LYS A 304 1.25 11.50 24.78
C LYS A 304 2.32 12.11 25.69
N THR A 305 3.58 11.92 25.34
CA THR A 305 4.75 12.42 26.10
C THR A 305 5.93 12.77 25.18
N GLU A 306 6.71 13.78 25.56
CA GLU A 306 7.99 14.10 24.91
C GLU A 306 9.12 13.13 25.30
N ASN A 307 8.98 12.49 26.46
CA ASN A 307 9.94 11.51 26.98
C ASN A 307 9.64 10.13 26.38
N LYS A 308 9.90 9.99 25.09
CA LYS A 308 9.74 8.73 24.36
C LYS A 308 10.73 7.68 24.90
N GLN A 309 10.27 6.45 25.01
CA GLN A 309 11.07 5.31 25.43
C GLN A 309 11.67 4.59 24.22
N TYR A 310 12.74 3.83 24.45
CA TYR A 310 13.34 3.04 23.39
C TYR A 310 12.35 2.03 22.80
N TYR A 311 12.47 1.86 21.49
CA TYR A 311 11.70 0.90 20.73
C TYR A 311 12.08 -0.53 21.14
N ASN A 312 11.10 -1.42 21.21
CA ASN A 312 11.35 -2.84 21.48
C ASN A 312 10.69 -3.68 20.39
N ARG A 313 11.51 -4.14 19.45
CA ARG A 313 11.05 -4.88 18.27
C ARG A 313 10.25 -6.14 18.63
N LYS A 314 10.63 -6.86 19.70
CA LYS A 314 9.92 -8.09 20.11
C LYS A 314 8.50 -7.78 20.56
N ARG A 315 8.34 -6.77 21.42
CA ARG A 315 7.01 -6.30 21.89
C ARG A 315 6.17 -5.77 20.73
N ALA A 316 6.77 -5.01 19.82
CA ALA A 316 6.07 -4.51 18.64
C ALA A 316 5.52 -5.65 17.77
N ILE A 317 6.31 -6.71 17.53
CA ILE A 317 5.86 -7.91 16.79
C ILE A 317 4.75 -8.67 17.51
N GLU A 318 4.84 -8.83 18.83
CA GLU A 318 3.75 -9.43 19.63
C GLU A 318 2.46 -8.62 19.45
N LYS A 319 2.56 -7.29 19.53
CA LYS A 319 1.44 -6.38 19.36
C LYS A 319 0.83 -6.44 17.95
N THR A 320 1.67 -6.53 16.93
CA THR A 320 1.26 -6.76 15.55
C THR A 320 0.45 -8.03 15.38
N LYS A 321 0.82 -9.13 16.03
CA LYS A 321 0.04 -10.37 16.01
C LYS A 321 -1.32 -10.22 16.68
N GLU A 322 -1.39 -9.49 17.80
CA GLU A 322 -2.67 -9.18 18.46
C GLU A 322 -3.60 -8.38 17.54
N HIS A 323 -3.08 -7.32 16.91
CA HIS A 323 -3.84 -6.47 16.00
C HIS A 323 -4.28 -7.23 14.74
N ALA A 324 -3.39 -8.04 14.16
CA ALA A 324 -3.71 -8.90 13.03
C ALA A 324 -4.85 -9.89 13.36
N ALA A 325 -4.79 -10.52 14.54
CA ALA A 325 -5.85 -11.43 14.98
C ALA A 325 -7.16 -10.71 15.27
N HIS A 326 -7.11 -9.50 15.82
CA HIS A 326 -8.31 -8.67 15.99
C HIS A 326 -8.93 -8.32 14.63
N PHE A 327 -8.13 -7.83 13.68
CA PHE A 327 -8.59 -7.50 12.33
C PHE A 327 -9.20 -8.71 11.61
N ALA A 328 -8.56 -9.88 11.71
CA ALA A 328 -9.05 -11.13 11.14
C ALA A 328 -10.41 -11.56 11.73
N ARG A 329 -10.60 -11.44 13.06
CA ARG A 329 -11.89 -11.71 13.70
C ARG A 329 -12.97 -10.72 13.27
N CYS A 330 -12.65 -9.42 13.17
CA CYS A 330 -13.63 -8.45 12.68
C CYS A 330 -14.10 -8.76 11.25
N ARG A 331 -13.19 -9.16 10.35
CA ARG A 331 -13.56 -9.57 8.98
C ARG A 331 -14.37 -10.86 8.97
N GLN A 332 -14.03 -11.82 9.84
CA GLN A 332 -14.79 -13.05 10.04
C GLN A 332 -16.24 -12.76 10.45
N ASP A 333 -16.43 -11.91 11.45
CA ASP A 333 -17.74 -11.57 12.00
C ASP A 333 -18.58 -10.82 10.96
N GLN A 334 -17.96 -9.87 10.25
CA GLN A 334 -18.58 -9.10 9.17
C GLN A 334 -19.05 -10.02 8.04
N ILE A 335 -18.20 -10.91 7.54
CA ILE A 335 -18.53 -11.85 6.46
C ILE A 335 -19.58 -12.85 6.92
N SER A 336 -19.49 -13.35 8.15
CA SER A 336 -20.47 -14.31 8.69
C SER A 336 -21.86 -13.70 8.73
N GLY A 337 -22.00 -12.49 9.28
CA GLY A 337 -23.28 -11.79 9.35
C GLY A 337 -23.84 -11.40 7.97
N LEU A 338 -22.99 -10.95 7.04
CA LEU A 338 -23.42 -10.61 5.69
C LEU A 338 -23.87 -11.83 4.89
N SER A 339 -23.13 -12.94 4.98
CA SER A 339 -23.38 -14.14 4.18
C SER A 339 -24.75 -14.77 4.43
N GLU A 340 -25.37 -14.54 5.60
CA GLU A 340 -26.71 -15.03 5.93
C GLU A 340 -27.84 -14.31 5.17
N HIS A 341 -27.53 -13.16 4.58
CA HIS A 341 -28.51 -12.27 3.94
C HIS A 341 -28.17 -11.98 2.47
N MET A 342 -27.20 -12.69 1.88
CA MET A 342 -26.73 -12.46 0.52
C MET A 342 -26.80 -13.72 -0.34
N GLU A 343 -27.21 -13.56 -1.60
CA GLU A 343 -27.22 -14.66 -2.59
C GLU A 343 -25.86 -14.88 -3.26
N VAL A 344 -24.97 -13.90 -3.13
CA VAL A 344 -23.57 -13.95 -3.59
C VAL A 344 -22.64 -13.86 -2.38
N PRO A 345 -21.46 -14.49 -2.42
CA PRO A 345 -20.49 -14.37 -1.33
C PRO A 345 -20.10 -12.90 -1.12
N PRO A 346 -20.24 -12.33 0.10
CA PRO A 346 -19.76 -10.99 0.39
C PRO A 346 -18.26 -10.87 0.13
N MET A 347 -17.84 -9.70 -0.33
CA MET A 347 -16.43 -9.33 -0.41
C MET A 347 -16.19 -8.01 0.34
N ILE A 348 -15.27 -8.03 1.29
CA ILE A 348 -14.83 -6.84 2.01
C ILE A 348 -13.59 -6.29 1.33
N THR A 349 -13.73 -5.10 0.71
CA THR A 349 -12.64 -4.42 0.00
C THR A 349 -11.95 -3.46 0.96
N CYS A 350 -10.68 -3.72 1.27
CA CYS A 350 -9.87 -2.97 2.23
C CYS A 350 -8.76 -2.19 1.48
N PRO A 351 -9.05 -1.00 0.92
CA PRO A 351 -8.05 -0.18 0.24
C PRO A 351 -7.26 0.71 1.21
N TYR A 352 -5.94 0.81 0.99
CA TYR A 352 -5.02 1.62 1.79
C TYR A 352 -3.91 2.17 0.91
N ASP A 353 -3.34 3.33 1.26
CA ASP A 353 -2.05 3.74 0.71
C ASP A 353 -0.97 2.74 1.13
N THR A 354 -0.07 2.42 0.21
CA THR A 354 0.92 1.36 0.42
C THR A 354 1.94 1.78 1.45
N GLU A 355 2.36 3.05 1.39
CA GLU A 355 3.33 3.70 2.27
C GLU A 355 2.86 3.72 3.73
N LEU A 356 1.56 3.53 3.99
CA LEU A 356 1.08 3.28 5.35
C LEU A 356 1.79 2.06 5.95
N PHE A 357 1.95 1.00 5.18
CA PHE A 357 2.57 -0.24 5.63
C PHE A 357 4.09 -0.19 5.48
N GLY A 358 4.75 0.42 6.46
CA GLY A 358 6.19 0.34 6.66
C GLY A 358 6.84 1.72 6.80
N HIS A 359 6.38 2.71 6.04
CA HIS A 359 6.91 4.07 6.15
C HIS A 359 6.26 4.79 7.34
N TRP A 360 4.95 5.05 7.26
CA TRP A 360 4.20 5.70 8.35
C TRP A 360 4.03 4.78 9.57
N TRP A 361 3.67 3.52 9.32
CA TRP A 361 3.58 2.49 10.34
C TRP A 361 4.64 1.43 10.09
N PHE A 362 5.74 1.48 10.86
CA PHE A 362 6.92 0.64 10.63
C PHE A 362 6.64 -0.85 10.61
N GLU A 363 5.75 -1.30 11.48
CA GLU A 363 5.35 -2.71 11.61
C GLU A 363 4.26 -3.12 10.61
N GLY A 364 3.86 -2.23 9.70
CA GLY A 364 2.81 -2.49 8.73
C GLY A 364 3.05 -3.72 7.84
N PRO A 365 4.25 -3.95 7.27
CA PRO A 365 4.53 -5.19 6.53
C PRO A 365 4.41 -6.43 7.42
N ASP A 366 4.85 -6.35 8.68
CA ASP A 366 4.69 -7.44 9.65
C ASP A 366 3.21 -7.68 9.97
N PHE A 367 2.38 -6.64 9.97
CA PHE A 367 0.93 -6.76 10.13
C PHE A 367 0.29 -7.47 8.95
N ILE A 368 0.68 -7.15 7.71
CA ILE A 368 0.21 -7.85 6.52
C ILE A 368 0.58 -9.35 6.59
N ASP A 369 1.84 -9.66 6.93
CA ASP A 369 2.29 -11.05 7.13
C ASP A 369 1.48 -11.77 8.22
N ALA A 370 1.37 -11.16 9.40
CA ALA A 370 0.65 -11.73 10.54
C ALA A 370 -0.84 -11.91 10.24
N PHE A 371 -1.48 -10.96 9.56
CA PHE A 371 -2.89 -11.00 9.19
C PHE A 371 -3.17 -12.14 8.20
N ILE A 372 -2.35 -12.27 7.16
CA ILE A 372 -2.50 -13.33 6.18
C ILE A 372 -2.28 -14.70 6.81
N ARG A 373 -1.23 -14.85 7.62
CA ARG A 373 -0.94 -16.10 8.35
C ARG A 373 -2.04 -16.49 9.32
N GLU A 374 -2.56 -15.51 10.06
CA GLU A 374 -3.67 -15.71 10.99
C GLU A 374 -4.92 -16.17 10.23
N SER A 375 -5.30 -15.45 9.18
CA SER A 375 -6.50 -15.75 8.37
C SER A 375 -6.40 -17.08 7.61
N SER A 376 -5.18 -17.59 7.41
CA SER A 376 -4.93 -18.89 6.79
C SER A 376 -5.12 -20.08 7.74
N LYS A 377 -5.27 -19.83 9.05
CA LYS A 377 -5.55 -20.89 10.03
C LYS A 377 -6.95 -21.49 9.82
N ASP A 378 -7.14 -22.68 10.37
CA ASP A 378 -8.46 -23.28 10.44
C ASP A 378 -9.36 -22.53 11.41
N GLY A 379 -10.63 -22.36 11.05
CA GLY A 379 -11.62 -21.60 11.82
C GLY A 379 -12.14 -20.34 11.11
N TYR A 380 -11.37 -19.75 10.20
CA TYR A 380 -11.85 -18.64 9.36
C TYR A 380 -12.76 -19.14 8.23
N CYS A 381 -13.88 -18.45 8.04
CA CYS A 381 -14.92 -18.77 7.06
C CYS A 381 -14.74 -18.02 5.73
N TYR A 382 -13.70 -17.18 5.60
CA TYR A 382 -13.42 -16.43 4.38
C TYR A 382 -12.07 -16.79 3.76
N GLY A 383 -11.92 -16.48 2.48
CA GLY A 383 -10.66 -16.56 1.75
C GLY A 383 -10.15 -15.19 1.32
N PHE A 384 -8.90 -15.14 0.86
CA PHE A 384 -8.40 -13.97 0.12
C PHE A 384 -8.75 -14.09 -1.35
N THR A 385 -9.14 -12.98 -1.97
CA THR A 385 -9.37 -12.89 -3.42
C THR A 385 -8.82 -11.58 -3.95
N THR A 386 -8.63 -11.54 -5.26
CA THR A 386 -8.48 -10.28 -5.99
C THR A 386 -9.84 -9.88 -6.60
N PRO A 387 -10.08 -8.59 -6.91
CA PRO A 387 -11.33 -8.16 -7.53
C PRO A 387 -11.57 -8.86 -8.88
N SER A 388 -10.53 -9.06 -9.70
CA SER A 388 -10.68 -9.83 -10.95
C SER A 388 -11.08 -11.28 -10.71
N GLU A 389 -10.43 -11.96 -9.77
CA GLU A 389 -10.76 -13.35 -9.42
C GLU A 389 -12.19 -13.45 -8.86
N TYR A 390 -12.63 -12.46 -8.09
CA TYR A 390 -14.01 -12.39 -7.61
C TYR A 390 -15.01 -12.27 -8.77
N LEU A 391 -14.77 -11.38 -9.75
CA LEU A 391 -15.65 -11.20 -10.91
C LEU A 391 -15.71 -12.43 -11.82
N ILE A 392 -14.61 -13.17 -11.95
CA ILE A 392 -14.58 -14.43 -12.71
C ILE A 392 -15.47 -15.49 -12.03
N ASN A 393 -15.41 -15.57 -10.70
CA ASN A 393 -16.16 -16.56 -9.92
C ASN A 393 -17.62 -16.14 -9.65
N ASN A 394 -17.94 -14.84 -9.76
CA ASN A 394 -19.25 -14.27 -9.45
C ASN A 394 -19.71 -13.32 -10.57
N SER A 395 -20.23 -13.89 -11.67
CA SER A 395 -20.56 -13.13 -12.87
C SER A 395 -21.84 -12.28 -12.78
N LYS A 396 -22.65 -12.45 -11.73
CA LYS A 396 -23.88 -11.68 -11.51
C LYS A 396 -23.57 -10.45 -10.68
N VAL A 397 -23.51 -9.29 -11.32
CA VAL A 397 -23.27 -7.99 -10.69
C VAL A 397 -24.48 -7.10 -10.93
N GLN A 398 -24.96 -6.42 -9.89
CA GLN A 398 -26.09 -5.51 -10.02
C GLN A 398 -25.69 -4.29 -10.87
N CYS A 399 -26.50 -3.97 -11.88
CA CYS A 399 -26.31 -2.75 -12.66
C CYS A 399 -26.78 -1.52 -11.85
N CYS A 400 -25.84 -0.64 -11.48
CA CYS A 400 -26.06 0.61 -10.77
C CYS A 400 -25.12 1.69 -11.31
N SER A 401 -25.56 2.94 -11.34
CA SER A 401 -24.71 4.10 -11.62
C SER A 401 -24.07 4.59 -10.32
N PRO A 402 -22.76 4.42 -10.11
CA PRO A 402 -22.11 4.90 -8.89
C PRO A 402 -22.22 6.42 -8.78
N ASN A 403 -22.48 6.93 -7.58
CA ASN A 403 -22.54 8.36 -7.34
C ASN A 403 -21.15 9.00 -7.52
N PRO A 404 -21.03 10.17 -8.17
CA PRO A 404 -19.78 10.92 -8.24
C PRO A 404 -19.19 11.18 -6.87
N SER A 405 -17.91 10.83 -6.70
CA SER A 405 -17.29 10.79 -5.39
C SER A 405 -15.77 10.71 -5.47
N SER A 406 -15.08 11.03 -4.38
CA SER A 406 -13.66 10.77 -4.15
C SER A 406 -13.45 10.35 -2.69
N TRP A 407 -12.36 9.65 -2.40
CA TRP A 407 -12.02 9.14 -1.06
C TRP A 407 -11.27 10.16 -0.16
N GLY A 408 -10.90 11.31 -0.72
CA GLY A 408 -10.24 12.40 0.01
C GLY A 408 -11.19 13.15 0.94
N LYS A 409 -10.65 14.10 1.71
CA LYS A 409 -11.47 14.97 2.58
C LYS A 409 -12.55 15.67 1.74
N ILE A 410 -13.82 15.43 2.10
CA ILE A 410 -14.96 16.02 1.42
C ILE A 410 -14.91 17.54 1.61
N VAL A 411 -14.58 18.27 0.55
CA VAL A 411 -15.18 19.57 0.31
C VAL A 411 -16.49 19.27 -0.38
N ILE A 412 -17.60 19.47 0.33
CA ILE A 412 -18.93 19.42 -0.27
C ILE A 412 -18.97 20.57 -1.28
N ILE A 413 -18.83 20.26 -2.58
CA ILE A 413 -19.24 21.20 -3.61
C ILE A 413 -20.77 21.09 -3.66
N GLN A 414 -21.43 21.87 -2.81
CA GLN A 414 -22.83 22.19 -3.00
C GLN A 414 -22.89 23.04 -4.27
N TYR A 415 -23.34 22.42 -5.36
CA TYR A 415 -23.90 23.20 -6.45
C TYR A 415 -25.19 23.82 -5.91
N GLY A 416 -25.18 25.15 -5.76
CA GLY A 416 -26.36 25.94 -5.42
C GLY A 416 -27.34 26.07 -6.57
#